data_AF-A0A368DV98-F1
#
_entry.id   AF-A0A368DV98-F1
#
_cell.length_a   1.000
_cell.length_b   1.000
_cell.length_c   1.000
_cell.angle_alpha   90.00
_cell.angle_beta   90.00
_cell.angle_gamma   90.00
#
_symmetry.space_group_name_H-M   'P 1'
#
loop_
_entity.id
_entity.type
_entity.pdbx_description
1 polymer ?
#
loop_
_entity_poly.entity_id
_entity_poly.type
_entity_poly.pdbx_seq_one_letter_code
_entity_poly.pdbx_strand_id
1 'polypeptide(L)'
;MRFISNGFYFFIAIIAIFWSFASTFEKDNSSKQKKLAFKGENSTSIKMIEYSDSMSSPGNNKRNLRSLPKFTIQSEGKIRRQGGTGTAFYIGQNTWVTARHVINQCPKVFMSFDKKQTFIKDIFIHPNSDLAIFKNQEVSTLPFFEIKKYKNKIFSSGYPAGNPGDLVLNYLGHVGLENKSYGVFEKGLVYSISDRSPFSLNSIGGLSGGPAFSTDNGLSGVLVAENARRALAILVENRSLIELLDATNMIEKQVSRISQSELVTTKKNYAQNGDFLRKQGVIRKVYCVF
;
A
#
# COMPACT_ATOMS: atom_id res chain seq x y z
N MET A 1 42.68 20.44 55.52
CA MET A 1 41.71 19.55 54.84
C MET A 1 42.21 19.26 53.43
N ARG A 2 42.69 18.04 53.16
CA ARG A 2 42.77 17.42 51.83
C ARG A 2 43.53 16.11 51.96
N PHE A 3 42.85 14.99 51.76
CA PHE A 3 43.34 13.75 51.12
C PHE A 3 42.23 12.69 51.24
N ILE A 4 41.32 12.67 50.27
CA ILE A 4 40.50 11.49 49.93
C ILE A 4 40.82 11.26 48.45
N SER A 5 41.90 10.54 48.19
CA SER A 5 41.91 9.10 47.93
C SER A 5 41.39 8.78 46.54
N ASN A 6 42.35 8.61 45.62
CA ASN A 6 42.19 8.13 44.24
C ASN A 6 41.58 6.71 44.13
N GLY A 7 41.23 6.06 45.25
CA GLY A 7 40.61 4.74 45.26
C GLY A 7 39.12 4.72 44.87
N PHE A 8 38.41 5.83 45.04
CA PHE A 8 36.96 5.87 44.75
C PHE A 8 36.66 5.89 43.25
N TYR A 9 37.47 6.61 42.47
CA TYR A 9 37.31 6.68 41.01
C TYR A 9 37.73 5.38 40.31
N PHE A 10 38.66 4.62 40.89
CA PHE A 10 39.08 3.32 40.36
C PHE A 10 37.97 2.26 40.52
N PHE A 11 37.24 2.29 41.64
CA PHE A 11 36.10 1.40 41.87
C PHE A 11 34.92 1.69 40.93
N ILE A 12 34.63 2.96 40.65
CA ILE A 12 33.58 3.35 39.69
C ILE A 12 33.92 2.90 38.27
N ALA A 13 35.20 3.00 37.86
CA ALA A 13 35.64 2.56 36.53
C ALA A 13 35.51 1.03 36.33
N ILE A 14 35.79 0.23 37.36
CA ILE A 14 35.66 -1.24 37.30
C ILE A 14 34.19 -1.66 37.21
N ILE A 15 33.28 -0.99 37.93
CA ILE A 15 31.83 -1.26 37.87
C ILE A 15 31.25 -0.91 36.48
N ALA A 16 31.70 0.17 35.85
CA ALA A 16 31.26 0.56 34.51
C ALA A 16 31.70 -0.43 33.42
N ILE A 17 32.92 -0.98 33.54
CA ILE A 17 33.43 -2.00 32.59
C ILE A 17 32.71 -3.34 32.79
N PHE A 18 32.38 -3.73 34.03
CA PHE A 18 31.59 -4.93 34.31
C PHE A 18 30.14 -4.81 33.83
N TRP A 19 29.52 -3.63 33.89
CA TRP A 19 28.19 -3.39 33.31
C TRP A 19 28.21 -3.43 31.76
N SER A 20 29.33 -3.02 31.14
CA SER A 20 29.52 -3.13 29.70
C SER A 20 29.74 -4.57 29.23
N PHE A 21 30.36 -5.43 30.05
CA PHE A 21 30.54 -6.86 29.71
C PHE A 21 29.30 -7.70 30.02
N ALA A 22 28.57 -7.41 31.11
CA ALA A 22 27.32 -8.10 31.43
C ALA A 22 26.20 -7.84 30.41
N SER A 23 26.23 -6.70 29.73
CA SER A 23 25.30 -6.38 28.63
C SER A 23 25.70 -6.96 27.26
N THR A 24 26.91 -7.52 27.14
CA THR A 24 27.42 -8.13 25.89
C THR A 24 27.35 -9.67 25.92
N PHE A 25 26.94 -10.27 27.05
CA PHE A 25 26.81 -11.71 27.21
C PHE A 25 25.41 -12.13 27.71
N GLU A 26 24.35 -11.47 27.22
CA GLU A 26 23.01 -12.06 27.28
C GLU A 26 22.84 -12.96 26.05
N LYS A 27 23.25 -14.20 26.32
CA LYS A 27 23.30 -15.39 25.49
C LYS A 27 22.09 -15.56 24.57
N ASP A 28 22.41 -15.86 23.31
CA ASP A 28 21.63 -16.68 22.37
C ASP A 28 20.72 -17.68 23.09
N ASN A 29 19.42 -17.38 23.14
CA ASN A 29 18.35 -18.36 23.29
C ASN A 29 17.01 -17.70 22.94
N SER A 30 16.82 -17.44 21.66
CA SER A 30 15.49 -17.14 21.09
C SER A 30 15.44 -17.65 19.66
N SER A 31 15.61 -18.97 19.54
CA SER A 31 15.10 -19.69 18.38
C SER A 31 13.58 -19.46 18.31
N LYS A 32 13.10 -19.16 17.10
CA LYS A 32 11.68 -18.90 16.75
C LYS A 32 11.11 -17.63 17.39
N GLN A 33 11.29 -16.50 16.71
CA GLN A 33 10.22 -15.51 16.64
C GLN A 33 8.95 -16.23 16.19
N LYS A 34 8.09 -16.57 17.16
CA LYS A 34 6.71 -16.96 16.91
C LYS A 34 6.14 -15.87 15.99
N LYS A 35 5.80 -16.24 14.75
CA LYS A 35 4.71 -15.58 14.04
C LYS A 35 3.57 -15.53 15.05
N LEU A 36 3.29 -14.36 15.61
CA LEU A 36 2.05 -14.10 16.33
C LEU A 36 0.95 -14.17 15.27
N ALA A 37 0.58 -15.40 14.93
CA ALA A 37 -0.66 -15.68 14.24
C ALA A 37 -1.73 -15.28 15.26
N PHE A 38 -2.31 -14.11 15.07
CA PHE A 38 -3.59 -13.75 15.67
C PHE A 38 -4.60 -14.76 15.12
N LYS A 39 -4.65 -15.97 15.71
CA LYS A 39 -5.47 -17.08 15.26
C LYS A 39 -6.72 -17.14 16.15
N GLY A 40 -7.49 -16.04 16.13
CA GLY A 40 -8.86 -16.04 16.61
C GLY A 40 -9.82 -16.23 15.43
N GLU A 41 -11.01 -16.77 15.65
CA GLU A 41 -12.07 -16.93 14.63
C GLU A 41 -12.46 -15.62 13.91
N ASN A 42 -12.03 -14.48 14.43
CA ASN A 42 -12.27 -13.14 13.90
C ASN A 42 -10.98 -12.45 13.40
N SER A 43 -10.09 -13.20 12.72
CA SER A 43 -8.83 -12.68 12.17
C SER A 43 -8.79 -12.75 10.65
N THR A 44 -8.13 -11.77 10.03
CA THR A 44 -7.95 -11.71 8.59
C THR A 44 -6.86 -12.71 8.17
N SER A 45 -7.21 -13.63 7.29
CA SER A 45 -6.28 -14.54 6.63
C SER A 45 -5.54 -13.80 5.52
N ILE A 46 -4.25 -13.57 5.72
CA ILE A 46 -3.39 -12.93 4.72
C ILE A 46 -2.49 -14.00 4.12
N LYS A 47 -2.66 -14.27 2.82
CA LYS A 47 -1.92 -15.28 2.06
C LYS A 47 -1.06 -14.59 1.00
N MET A 48 0.23 -14.85 1.02
CA MET A 48 1.08 -14.53 -0.12
C MET A 48 0.87 -15.61 -1.18
N ILE A 49 0.60 -15.21 -2.42
CA ILE A 49 0.50 -16.18 -3.52
C ILE A 49 1.89 -16.68 -3.90
N GLU A 50 1.94 -17.87 -4.51
CA GLU A 50 3.17 -18.41 -5.07
C GLU A 50 3.56 -17.66 -6.34
N TYR A 51 4.85 -17.70 -6.68
CA TYR A 51 5.31 -17.13 -7.96
C TYR A 51 4.79 -17.98 -9.12
N SER A 52 4.18 -17.32 -10.10
CA SER A 52 3.92 -17.91 -11.42
C SER A 52 5.06 -17.60 -12.40
N ASP A 53 5.09 -18.30 -13.54
CA ASP A 53 6.08 -18.08 -14.59
C ASP A 53 6.03 -16.66 -15.19
N SER A 54 4.88 -16.00 -15.11
CA SER A 54 4.70 -14.61 -15.55
C SER A 54 5.33 -13.58 -14.61
N MET A 55 5.60 -13.95 -13.34
CA MET A 55 6.11 -13.05 -12.31
C MET A 55 7.62 -13.01 -12.27
N SER A 56 8.17 -11.81 -12.09
CA SER A 56 9.60 -11.63 -11.87
C SER A 56 9.95 -11.57 -10.39
N SER A 57 10.98 -12.28 -9.98
CA SER A 57 11.53 -12.20 -8.61
C SER A 57 12.18 -10.82 -8.35
N PRO A 58 12.35 -10.41 -7.08
CA PRO A 58 13.01 -9.16 -6.75
C PRO A 58 14.45 -9.10 -7.30
N GLY A 59 15.17 -10.22 -7.30
CA GLY A 59 16.53 -10.31 -7.85
C GLY A 59 16.57 -10.11 -9.37
N ASN A 60 15.62 -10.70 -10.10
CA ASN A 60 15.50 -10.50 -11.53
C ASN A 60 15.14 -9.04 -11.86
N ASN A 61 14.18 -8.46 -11.15
CA ASN A 61 13.80 -7.05 -11.34
C ASN A 61 14.96 -6.09 -11.02
N LYS A 62 15.75 -6.34 -9.97
CA LYS A 62 16.95 -5.53 -9.67
C LYS A 62 17.95 -5.54 -10.82
N ARG A 63 18.14 -6.69 -11.48
CA ARG A 63 19.03 -6.80 -12.66
C ARG A 63 18.46 -6.10 -13.89
N ASN A 64 17.17 -6.26 -14.14
CA ASN A 64 16.48 -5.76 -15.34
C ASN A 64 16.20 -4.25 -15.29
N LEU A 65 15.98 -3.70 -14.09
CA LEU A 65 15.60 -2.29 -13.89
C LEU A 65 16.76 -1.44 -13.36
N ARG A 66 18.00 -1.95 -13.42
CA ARG A 66 19.20 -1.27 -12.88
C ARG A 66 19.47 0.12 -13.47
N SER A 67 18.96 0.38 -14.67
CA SER A 67 19.08 1.68 -15.35
C SER A 67 18.06 2.72 -14.88
N LEU A 68 17.00 2.30 -14.20
CA LEU A 68 15.98 3.21 -13.69
C LEU A 68 16.43 3.86 -12.37
N PRO A 69 16.06 5.14 -12.14
CA PRO A 69 16.22 5.74 -10.83
C PRO A 69 15.44 4.94 -9.79
N LYS A 70 16.02 4.78 -8.61
CA LYS A 70 15.41 4.01 -7.52
C LYS A 70 14.53 4.90 -6.65
N PHE A 71 13.31 4.43 -6.35
CA PHE A 71 12.43 5.01 -5.34
C PHE A 71 12.19 3.99 -4.24
N THR A 72 12.41 4.36 -2.98
CA THR A 72 12.16 3.48 -1.83
C THR A 72 10.92 3.93 -1.09
N ILE A 73 9.93 3.05 -0.98
CA ILE A 73 8.77 3.24 -0.12
C ILE A 73 9.26 3.21 1.33
N GLN A 74 9.07 4.32 2.03
CA GLN A 74 9.26 4.39 3.47
C GLN A 74 8.03 3.79 4.15
N SER A 75 7.90 2.47 4.10
CA SER A 75 6.97 1.78 4.98
C SER A 75 7.59 1.79 6.38
N GLU A 76 6.83 2.21 7.39
CA GLU A 76 7.22 2.01 8.78
C GLU A 76 7.27 0.50 9.02
N GLY A 77 8.45 -0.11 8.82
CA GLY A 77 8.66 -1.56 8.91
C GLY A 77 8.47 -2.15 10.30
N LYS A 78 7.88 -1.40 11.24
CA LYS A 78 7.47 -1.88 12.55
C LYS A 78 6.02 -2.31 12.45
N ILE A 79 5.69 -3.49 12.99
CA ILE A 79 4.31 -3.92 13.23
C ILE A 79 3.56 -2.71 13.79
N ARG A 80 2.61 -2.18 13.02
CA ARG A 80 1.88 -0.97 13.37
C ARG A 80 1.00 -1.25 14.58
N ARG A 81 1.55 -1.17 15.79
CA ARG A 81 0.77 -1.40 17.03
C ARG A 81 -0.40 -0.42 17.20
N GLN A 82 -0.52 0.60 16.36
CA GLN A 82 -1.54 1.66 16.43
C GLN A 82 -2.58 1.58 15.29
N GLY A 83 -2.62 0.49 14.52
CA GLY A 83 -3.51 0.38 13.36
C GLY A 83 -3.05 1.25 12.18
N GLY A 84 -3.86 1.30 11.13
CA GLY A 84 -3.54 2.07 9.92
C GLY A 84 -4.75 2.28 9.04
N THR A 85 -4.71 3.28 8.16
CA THR A 85 -5.78 3.53 7.19
C THR A 85 -5.21 3.68 5.79
N GLY A 86 -6.02 3.32 4.79
CA GLY A 86 -5.70 3.49 3.39
C GLY A 86 -6.96 3.44 2.54
N THR A 87 -6.76 3.26 1.24
CA THR A 87 -7.83 3.21 0.26
C THR A 87 -7.85 1.84 -0.42
N ALA A 88 -9.04 1.34 -0.74
CA ALA A 88 -9.24 0.22 -1.65
C ALA A 88 -10.26 0.62 -2.73
N PHE A 89 -10.23 -0.05 -3.87
CA PHE A 89 -11.18 0.20 -4.93
C PHE A 89 -11.63 -1.07 -5.64
N TYR A 90 -12.81 -0.97 -6.25
CA TYR A 90 -13.50 -2.06 -6.92
C TYR A 90 -13.12 -2.15 -8.40
N ILE A 91 -12.81 -3.37 -8.86
CA ILE A 91 -12.49 -3.66 -10.27
C ILE A 91 -13.45 -4.66 -10.91
N GLY A 92 -14.60 -4.92 -10.29
CA GLY A 92 -15.59 -5.88 -10.80
C GLY A 92 -15.55 -7.23 -10.09
N GLN A 93 -16.61 -8.03 -10.27
CA GLN A 93 -16.75 -9.40 -9.78
C GLN A 93 -16.43 -9.58 -8.28
N ASN A 94 -16.89 -8.66 -7.43
CA ASN A 94 -16.59 -8.67 -5.99
C ASN A 94 -15.09 -8.53 -5.66
N THR A 95 -14.23 -8.13 -6.61
CA THR A 95 -12.78 -7.99 -6.43
C THR A 95 -12.39 -6.56 -6.05
N TRP A 96 -11.57 -6.47 -5.01
CA TRP A 96 -11.06 -5.22 -4.46
C TRP A 96 -9.55 -5.20 -4.48
N VAL A 97 -8.97 -4.03 -4.74
CA VAL A 97 -7.53 -3.80 -4.83
C VAL A 97 -7.11 -2.78 -3.78
N THR A 98 -5.96 -3.00 -3.16
CA THR A 98 -5.30 -2.05 -2.26
C THR A 98 -3.78 -2.22 -2.29
N ALA A 99 -3.05 -1.37 -1.56
CA ALA A 99 -1.62 -1.52 -1.38
C ALA A 99 -1.32 -2.51 -0.25
N ARG A 100 -0.32 -3.37 -0.46
CA ARG A 100 0.14 -4.36 0.52
C ARG A 100 0.48 -3.71 1.85
N HIS A 101 1.23 -2.59 1.86
CA HIS A 101 1.62 -1.93 3.11
C HIS A 101 0.46 -1.35 3.93
N VAL A 102 -0.75 -1.26 3.36
CA VAL A 102 -1.95 -0.82 4.10
C VAL A 102 -2.49 -1.94 4.97
N ILE A 103 -2.41 -3.20 4.50
CA ILE A 103 -3.10 -4.34 5.13
C ILE A 103 -2.18 -5.46 5.60
N ASN A 104 -0.90 -5.47 5.21
CA ASN A 104 -0.02 -6.60 5.50
C ASN A 104 0.29 -6.67 7.00
N GLN A 105 0.37 -7.89 7.53
CA GLN A 105 0.53 -8.17 8.97
C GLN A 105 -0.59 -7.59 9.84
N CYS A 106 -1.72 -7.22 9.25
CA CYS A 106 -2.87 -6.74 9.98
C CYS A 106 -3.71 -7.91 10.52
N PRO A 107 -4.00 -7.95 11.83
CA PRO A 107 -4.79 -9.05 12.37
C PRO A 107 -6.29 -8.91 12.03
N LYS A 108 -6.81 -7.68 11.90
CA LYS A 108 -8.18 -7.42 11.45
C LYS A 108 -8.23 -6.29 10.44
N VAL A 109 -8.60 -6.62 9.22
CA VAL A 109 -8.83 -5.65 8.14
C VAL A 109 -10.31 -5.44 7.97
N PHE A 110 -10.70 -4.18 7.90
CA PHE A 110 -12.07 -3.79 7.61
C PHE A 110 -12.12 -2.77 6.48
N MET A 111 -13.26 -2.74 5.80
CA MET A 111 -13.59 -1.79 4.75
C MET A 111 -14.87 -1.05 5.12
N SER A 112 -14.85 0.29 5.07
CA SER A 112 -16.01 1.11 5.43
C SER A 112 -16.74 1.64 4.20
N PHE A 113 -18.07 1.57 4.24
CA PHE A 113 -18.98 2.19 3.27
C PHE A 113 -20.31 2.52 3.95
N ASP A 114 -20.87 3.71 3.72
CA ASP A 114 -22.15 4.17 4.29
C ASP A 114 -22.34 3.86 5.79
N LYS A 115 -21.36 4.25 6.61
CA LYS A 115 -21.27 4.00 8.06
C LYS A 115 -21.17 2.52 8.47
N LYS A 116 -21.28 1.59 7.54
CA LYS A 116 -21.07 0.16 7.76
C LYS A 116 -19.59 -0.18 7.68
N GLN A 117 -19.22 -1.17 8.47
CA GLN A 117 -17.87 -1.70 8.57
C GLN A 117 -17.92 -3.18 8.18
N THR A 118 -17.27 -3.54 7.08
CA THR A 118 -17.24 -4.91 6.57
C THR A 118 -15.90 -5.54 6.89
N PHE A 119 -15.92 -6.67 7.59
CA PHE A 119 -14.72 -7.43 7.92
C PHE A 119 -14.21 -8.21 6.71
N ILE A 120 -12.93 -8.06 6.39
CA ILE A 120 -12.30 -8.75 5.26
C ILE A 120 -11.60 -10.01 5.78
N LYS A 121 -12.11 -11.17 5.34
CA LYS A 121 -11.66 -12.49 5.82
C LYS A 121 -10.39 -12.98 5.13
N ASP A 122 -10.33 -12.90 3.81
CA ASP A 122 -9.22 -13.44 3.01
C ASP A 122 -8.61 -12.35 2.13
N ILE A 123 -7.29 -12.19 2.21
CA ILE A 123 -6.52 -11.25 1.42
C ILE A 123 -5.35 -12.00 0.75
N PHE A 124 -5.16 -11.74 -0.53
CA PHE A 124 -4.06 -12.25 -1.33
C PHE A 124 -3.03 -11.15 -1.60
N ILE A 125 -1.76 -11.45 -1.37
CA ILE A 125 -0.63 -10.53 -1.55
C ILE A 125 0.25 -11.03 -2.69
N HIS A 126 0.63 -10.12 -3.59
CA HIS A 126 1.62 -10.40 -4.63
C HIS A 126 3.02 -10.60 -4.01
N PRO A 127 3.80 -11.61 -4.43
CA PRO A 127 5.05 -11.97 -3.76
C PRO A 127 6.18 -10.96 -4.03
N ASN A 128 6.15 -10.27 -5.17
CA ASN A 128 7.09 -9.20 -5.53
C ASN A 128 6.41 -7.90 -5.98
N SER A 129 5.34 -7.51 -5.31
CA SER A 129 4.70 -6.21 -5.54
C SER A 129 4.10 -5.69 -4.24
N ASP A 130 3.95 -4.38 -4.15
CA ASP A 130 3.27 -3.71 -3.04
C ASP A 130 1.74 -3.72 -3.19
N LEU A 131 1.18 -4.76 -3.80
CA LEU A 131 -0.25 -4.93 -4.05
C LEU A 131 -0.88 -6.06 -3.24
N ALA A 132 -2.15 -5.87 -2.92
CA ALA A 132 -3.02 -6.88 -2.35
C ALA A 132 -4.42 -6.82 -2.94
N ILE A 133 -5.09 -7.95 -3.01
CA ILE A 133 -6.49 -8.07 -3.45
C ILE A 133 -7.30 -8.94 -2.50
N PHE A 134 -8.62 -8.74 -2.50
CA PHE A 134 -9.56 -9.55 -1.73
C PHE A 134 -10.93 -9.60 -2.40
N LYS A 135 -11.74 -10.60 -2.03
CA LYS A 135 -13.17 -10.61 -2.37
C LYS A 135 -13.98 -9.92 -1.28
N ASN A 136 -14.94 -9.10 -1.68
CA ASN A 136 -16.05 -8.67 -0.84
C ASN A 136 -17.32 -8.60 -1.68
N GLN A 137 -18.35 -9.33 -1.26
CA GLN A 137 -19.61 -9.41 -2.00
C GLN A 137 -20.37 -8.09 -1.92
N GLU A 138 -20.73 -7.57 -3.09
CA GLU A 138 -21.55 -6.37 -3.22
C GLU A 138 -23.00 -6.76 -3.50
N VAL A 139 -23.93 -6.03 -2.89
CA VAL A 139 -25.38 -6.29 -3.02
C VAL A 139 -25.95 -5.66 -4.30
N SER A 140 -25.26 -4.66 -4.86
CA SER A 140 -25.63 -3.95 -6.07
C SER A 140 -24.52 -3.99 -7.11
N THR A 141 -24.90 -3.81 -8.39
CA THR A 141 -23.94 -3.61 -9.47
C THR A 141 -23.21 -2.28 -9.27
N LEU A 142 -21.91 -2.33 -8.98
CA LEU A 142 -21.07 -1.15 -8.87
C LEU A 142 -20.41 -0.81 -10.21
N PRO A 143 -20.18 0.48 -10.52
CA PRO A 143 -19.23 0.85 -11.55
C PRO A 143 -17.85 0.29 -11.19
N PHE A 144 -17.05 -0.09 -12.19
CA PHE A 144 -15.72 -0.64 -11.97
C PHE A 144 -14.69 0.02 -12.87
N PHE A 145 -13.42 -0.06 -12.46
CA PHE A 145 -12.32 0.39 -13.28
C PHE A 145 -11.83 -0.73 -14.20
N GLU A 146 -11.87 -0.49 -15.51
CA GLU A 146 -11.24 -1.36 -16.50
C GLU A 146 -9.72 -1.22 -16.44
N ILE A 147 -9.00 -2.33 -16.37
CA ILE A 147 -7.53 -2.34 -16.32
C ILE A 147 -6.98 -1.96 -17.70
N LYS A 148 -6.38 -0.76 -17.82
CA LYS A 148 -5.81 -0.26 -19.07
C LYS A 148 -4.32 0.02 -18.93
N LYS A 149 -3.67 0.32 -20.06
CA LYS A 149 -2.31 0.87 -20.04
C LYS A 149 -2.33 2.28 -19.42
N TYR A 150 -1.31 2.60 -18.64
CA TYR A 150 -1.15 3.92 -18.04
C TYR A 150 -1.18 5.04 -19.08
N LYS A 151 -1.67 6.22 -18.66
CA LYS A 151 -1.77 7.44 -19.51
C LYS A 151 -0.93 8.57 -18.95
N ASN A 152 -0.64 9.57 -19.80
CA ASN A 152 0.19 10.72 -19.41
C ASN A 152 -0.47 11.62 -18.37
N LYS A 153 -1.80 11.77 -18.43
CA LYS A 153 -2.58 12.52 -17.44
C LYS A 153 -3.61 11.60 -16.83
N ILE A 154 -3.61 11.54 -15.51
CA ILE A 154 -4.49 10.68 -14.72
C ILE A 154 -4.94 11.42 -13.46
N PHE A 155 -5.91 10.82 -12.78
CA PHE A 155 -6.50 11.31 -11.55
C PHE A 155 -6.38 10.22 -10.50
N SER A 156 -6.28 10.59 -9.24
CA SER A 156 -6.34 9.62 -8.15
C SER A 156 -7.28 10.12 -7.07
N SER A 157 -7.92 9.19 -6.38
CA SER A 157 -9.00 9.46 -5.46
C SER A 157 -8.98 8.46 -4.31
N GLY A 158 -9.27 8.92 -3.10
CA GLY A 158 -9.25 8.06 -1.91
C GLY A 158 -9.44 8.83 -0.62
N TYR A 159 -8.76 8.38 0.44
CA TYR A 159 -8.96 8.85 1.81
C TYR A 159 -7.67 9.33 2.51
N PRO A 160 -6.98 10.38 2.03
CA PRO A 160 -5.83 10.95 2.72
C PRO A 160 -6.20 11.44 4.13
N ALA A 161 -5.37 11.08 5.12
CA ALA A 161 -5.64 11.27 6.55
C ALA A 161 -7.04 10.77 6.98
N GLY A 162 -7.61 9.83 6.21
CA GLY A 162 -8.93 9.29 6.41
C GLY A 162 -10.11 10.14 5.92
N ASN A 163 -9.87 11.28 5.27
CA ASN A 163 -10.90 12.15 4.69
C ASN A 163 -10.87 12.08 3.16
N PRO A 164 -11.98 12.34 2.45
CA PRO A 164 -12.00 12.39 0.99
C PRO A 164 -10.91 13.30 0.41
N GLY A 165 -10.21 12.81 -0.60
CA GLY A 165 -9.23 13.61 -1.31
C GLY A 165 -8.86 13.07 -2.68
N ASP A 166 -8.47 13.98 -3.55
CA ASP A 166 -8.27 13.72 -4.98
C ASP A 166 -7.03 14.45 -5.52
N LEU A 167 -6.38 13.89 -6.54
CA LEU A 167 -5.16 14.40 -7.15
C LEU A 167 -5.28 14.47 -8.67
N VAL A 168 -4.61 15.46 -9.27
CA VAL A 168 -4.33 15.51 -10.71
C VAL A 168 -2.85 15.21 -10.95
N LEU A 169 -2.58 14.18 -11.74
CA LEU A 169 -1.25 13.60 -11.90
C LEU A 169 -0.77 13.68 -13.36
N ASN A 170 0.48 14.08 -13.60
CA ASN A 170 1.11 14.04 -14.93
C ASN A 170 2.36 13.17 -14.93
N TYR A 171 2.47 12.28 -15.92
CA TYR A 171 3.50 11.27 -16.01
C TYR A 171 4.88 11.90 -16.23
N LEU A 172 5.87 11.42 -15.48
CA LEU A 172 7.27 11.84 -15.59
C LEU A 172 8.20 10.73 -16.09
N GLY A 173 7.86 9.46 -15.84
CA GLY A 173 8.73 8.36 -16.21
C GLY A 173 8.54 7.12 -15.34
N HIS A 174 9.55 6.26 -15.38
CA HIS A 174 9.60 5.02 -14.61
C HIS A 174 10.67 5.07 -13.52
N VAL A 175 10.45 4.28 -12.47
CA VAL A 175 11.41 4.04 -11.38
C VAL A 175 11.54 2.56 -11.08
N GLY A 176 12.70 2.16 -10.55
CA GLY A 176 12.82 0.93 -9.77
C GLY A 176 12.22 1.18 -8.39
N LEU A 177 11.03 0.66 -8.14
CA LEU A 177 10.28 0.81 -6.91
C LEU A 177 10.67 -0.28 -5.91
N GLU A 178 11.20 0.11 -4.77
CA GLU A 178 11.60 -0.80 -3.69
C GLU A 178 10.72 -0.60 -2.45
N ASN A 179 10.18 -1.69 -1.91
CA ASN A 179 9.64 -1.72 -0.55
C ASN A 179 10.52 -2.62 0.32
N LYS A 180 11.45 -2.01 1.06
CA LYS A 180 12.47 -2.73 1.85
C LYS A 180 11.87 -3.64 2.91
N SER A 181 10.81 -3.18 3.59
CA SER A 181 10.14 -3.94 4.66
C SER A 181 9.57 -5.27 4.17
N TYR A 182 9.31 -5.39 2.86
CA TYR A 182 8.72 -6.58 2.25
C TYR A 182 9.62 -7.27 1.22
N GLY A 183 10.85 -6.78 1.04
CA GLY A 183 11.78 -7.34 0.06
C GLY A 183 11.31 -7.22 -1.39
N VAL A 184 10.41 -6.29 -1.68
CA VAL A 184 9.84 -6.08 -3.03
C VAL A 184 10.73 -5.16 -3.84
N PHE A 185 10.93 -5.50 -5.11
CA PHE A 185 11.52 -4.63 -6.12
C PHE A 185 10.80 -4.80 -7.45
N GLU A 186 10.11 -3.76 -7.90
CA GLU A 186 9.25 -3.77 -9.10
C GLU A 186 9.41 -2.50 -9.93
N LYS A 187 8.82 -2.48 -11.12
CA LYS A 187 8.78 -1.28 -11.96
C LYS A 187 7.60 -0.40 -11.54
N GLY A 188 7.89 0.85 -11.20
CA GLY A 188 6.89 1.84 -10.80
C GLY A 188 6.76 2.96 -11.83
N LEU A 189 5.62 3.65 -11.78
CA LEU A 189 5.36 4.87 -12.53
C LEU A 189 5.54 6.08 -11.61
N VAL A 190 6.19 7.13 -12.11
CA VAL A 190 6.30 8.42 -11.40
C VAL A 190 5.44 9.45 -12.08
N TYR A 191 4.64 10.14 -11.28
CA TYR A 191 3.82 11.27 -11.69
C TYR A 191 4.13 12.50 -10.85
N SER A 192 4.07 13.69 -11.45
CA SER A 192 3.98 14.96 -10.72
C SER A 192 2.53 15.21 -10.30
N ILE A 193 2.36 15.66 -9.06
CA ILE A 193 1.08 16.13 -8.52
C ILE A 193 0.93 17.59 -8.93
N SER A 194 0.02 17.85 -9.86
CA SER A 194 -0.23 19.19 -10.42
C SER A 194 -1.43 19.91 -9.81
N ASP A 195 -2.30 19.18 -9.11
CA ASP A 195 -3.45 19.74 -8.41
C ASP A 195 -3.93 18.77 -7.32
N ARG A 196 -4.63 19.31 -6.31
CA ARG A 196 -5.16 18.57 -5.16
C ARG A 196 -6.52 19.11 -4.74
N SER A 197 -7.42 18.22 -4.36
CA SER A 197 -8.69 18.58 -3.75
C SER A 197 -8.91 17.79 -2.45
N PRO A 198 -9.09 18.43 -1.29
CA PRO A 198 -8.95 19.88 -1.10
C PRO A 198 -7.50 20.35 -1.32
N PHE A 199 -7.31 21.64 -1.63
CA PHE A 199 -5.97 22.22 -1.80
C PHE A 199 -5.13 22.13 -0.51
N SER A 200 -5.79 22.10 0.65
CA SER A 200 -5.19 21.98 1.99
C SER A 200 -4.65 20.58 2.32
N LEU A 201 -4.66 19.63 1.38
CA LEU A 201 -4.07 18.30 1.57
C LEU A 201 -2.55 18.41 1.76
N ASN A 202 -2.13 18.48 3.02
CA ASN A 202 -0.73 18.57 3.43
C ASN A 202 0.01 17.22 3.32
N SER A 203 -0.70 16.11 3.53
CA SER A 203 -0.21 14.75 3.29
C SER A 203 -1.20 14.00 2.42
N ILE A 204 -0.68 13.13 1.55
CA ILE A 204 -1.51 12.18 0.81
C ILE A 204 -1.49 10.78 1.44
N GLY A 205 -0.86 10.63 2.62
CA GLY A 205 -0.91 9.41 3.41
C GLY A 205 -2.36 9.00 3.67
N GLY A 206 -2.75 7.79 3.27
CA GLY A 206 -4.14 7.32 3.23
C GLY A 206 -4.75 7.19 1.83
N LEU A 207 -4.17 7.87 0.82
CA LEU A 207 -4.47 7.56 -0.59
C LEU A 207 -3.82 6.24 -1.06
N SER A 208 -2.83 5.73 -0.34
CA SER A 208 -2.19 4.45 -0.67
C SER A 208 -3.24 3.34 -0.83
N GLY A 209 -3.10 2.57 -1.91
CA GLY A 209 -4.03 1.56 -2.37
C GLY A 209 -5.19 2.10 -3.22
N GLY A 210 -5.32 3.42 -3.36
CA GLY A 210 -6.32 4.05 -4.21
C GLY A 210 -6.02 3.92 -5.71
N PRO A 211 -7.05 4.01 -6.55
CA PRO A 211 -6.90 3.90 -8.00
C PRO A 211 -6.25 5.18 -8.54
N ALA A 212 -5.47 5.01 -9.60
CA ALA A 212 -5.09 6.10 -10.48
C ALA A 212 -5.68 5.82 -11.86
N PHE A 213 -6.55 6.70 -12.36
CA PHE A 213 -7.39 6.45 -13.53
C PHE A 213 -7.33 7.59 -14.55
N SER A 214 -7.47 7.26 -15.83
CA SER A 214 -7.42 8.21 -16.94
C SER A 214 -8.75 8.96 -17.14
N THR A 215 -8.77 9.88 -18.10
CA THR A 215 -9.97 10.67 -18.46
C THR A 215 -11.19 9.81 -18.82
N ASP A 216 -10.98 8.61 -19.36
CA ASP A 216 -12.01 7.62 -19.68
C ASP A 216 -12.24 6.59 -18.56
N ASN A 217 -11.80 6.88 -17.33
CA ASN A 217 -11.82 5.98 -16.16
C ASN A 217 -11.12 4.64 -16.33
N GLY A 218 -10.21 4.51 -17.31
CA GLY A 218 -9.31 3.38 -17.37
C GLY A 218 -8.34 3.39 -16.18
N LEU A 219 -8.26 2.30 -15.42
CA LEU A 219 -7.23 2.16 -14.39
C LEU A 219 -5.86 2.23 -15.07
N SER A 220 -5.01 3.12 -14.61
CA SER A 220 -3.63 3.31 -15.07
C SER A 220 -2.59 2.73 -14.09
N GLY A 221 -2.96 2.54 -12.82
CA GLY A 221 -2.11 1.96 -11.79
C GLY A 221 -2.72 2.12 -10.40
N VAL A 222 -1.97 1.70 -9.38
CA VAL A 222 -2.37 1.81 -7.97
C VAL A 222 -1.38 2.72 -7.25
N LEU A 223 -1.87 3.75 -6.56
CA LEU A 223 -1.01 4.65 -5.80
C LEU A 223 -0.45 3.96 -4.56
N VAL A 224 0.86 3.97 -4.38
CA VAL A 224 1.50 3.30 -3.23
C VAL A 224 2.44 4.19 -2.45
N ALA A 225 2.92 5.29 -3.02
CA ALA A 225 3.81 6.19 -2.30
C ALA A 225 3.74 7.63 -2.80
N GLU A 226 4.26 8.53 -1.96
CA GLU A 226 4.42 9.94 -2.25
C GLU A 226 5.84 10.42 -1.98
N ASN A 227 6.24 11.48 -2.69
CA ASN A 227 7.31 12.36 -2.26
C ASN A 227 6.73 13.76 -2.08
N ALA A 228 6.32 14.07 -0.85
CA ALA A 228 5.70 15.35 -0.54
C ALA A 228 6.59 16.55 -0.93
N ARG A 229 7.90 16.47 -0.66
CA ARG A 229 8.88 17.54 -0.97
C ARG A 229 8.94 17.86 -2.47
N ARG A 230 8.79 16.85 -3.33
CA ARG A 230 8.87 17.01 -4.80
C ARG A 230 7.51 16.99 -5.49
N ALA A 231 6.43 16.97 -4.71
CA ALA A 231 5.07 16.77 -5.22
C ALA A 231 4.99 15.60 -6.21
N LEU A 232 5.55 14.43 -5.85
CA LEU A 232 5.50 13.23 -6.68
C LEU A 232 4.54 12.20 -6.10
N ALA A 233 3.83 11.51 -6.99
CA ALA A 233 3.05 10.33 -6.74
C ALA A 233 3.71 9.14 -7.45
N ILE A 234 3.80 8.00 -6.75
CA ILE A 234 4.42 6.79 -7.28
C ILE A 234 3.37 5.68 -7.30
N LEU A 235 3.20 5.09 -8.47
CA LEU A 235 2.24 4.01 -8.70
C LEU A 235 2.94 2.68 -8.94
N VAL A 236 2.28 1.60 -8.55
CA VAL A 236 2.53 0.28 -9.11
C VAL A 236 1.82 0.17 -10.46
N GLU A 237 2.50 -0.40 -11.46
CA GLU A 237 1.94 -0.67 -12.78
C GLU A 237 0.88 -1.77 -12.74
N ASN A 238 -0.14 -1.66 -13.61
CA ASN A 238 -1.19 -2.67 -13.73
C ASN A 238 -0.68 -4.08 -14.09
N ARG A 239 0.55 -4.22 -14.59
CA ARG A 239 1.18 -5.52 -14.82
C ARG A 239 1.18 -6.37 -13.54
N SER A 240 1.63 -5.82 -12.41
CA SER A 240 1.66 -6.54 -11.13
C SER A 240 0.26 -6.89 -10.63
N LEU A 241 -0.74 -6.07 -10.96
CA LEU A 241 -2.14 -6.34 -10.65
C LEU A 241 -2.68 -7.50 -11.49
N ILE A 242 -2.41 -7.52 -12.79
CA ILE A 242 -2.82 -8.62 -13.68
C ILE A 242 -2.18 -9.94 -13.22
N GLU A 243 -0.87 -9.95 -12.95
CA GLU A 243 -0.16 -11.12 -12.41
C GLU A 243 -0.83 -11.65 -11.13
N LEU A 244 -1.24 -10.76 -10.21
CA LEU A 244 -1.94 -11.13 -8.97
C LEU A 244 -3.37 -11.67 -9.22
N LEU A 245 -4.11 -11.09 -10.17
CA LEU A 245 -5.45 -11.54 -10.53
C LEU A 245 -5.43 -12.90 -11.21
N ASP A 246 -4.45 -13.14 -12.09
CA ASP A 246 -4.25 -14.40 -12.82
C ASP A 246 -3.99 -15.54 -11.85
N ALA A 247 -3.02 -15.37 -10.95
CA ALA A 247 -2.65 -16.39 -9.97
C ALA A 247 -3.75 -16.70 -8.94
N THR A 248 -4.74 -15.81 -8.78
CA THR A 248 -5.87 -16.01 -7.86
C THR A 248 -7.17 -16.39 -8.59
N ASN A 249 -7.14 -16.56 -9.91
CA ASN A 249 -8.33 -16.76 -10.75
C ASN A 249 -9.39 -15.67 -10.53
N MET A 250 -8.95 -14.43 -10.29
CA MET A 250 -9.80 -13.25 -10.11
C MET A 250 -9.82 -12.33 -11.34
N ILE A 251 -9.14 -12.70 -12.43
CA ILE A 251 -9.21 -11.96 -13.71
C ILE A 251 -10.64 -11.96 -14.25
N GLU A 252 -11.01 -10.80 -14.77
CA GLU A 252 -12.22 -10.55 -15.50
C GLU A 252 -12.35 -11.50 -16.70
N LYS A 253 -13.21 -12.52 -16.61
CA LYS A 253 -13.90 -12.99 -17.82
C LYS A 253 -14.79 -11.83 -18.25
N GLN A 254 -14.53 -11.25 -19.43
CA GLN A 254 -15.27 -10.12 -19.99
C GLN A 254 -16.78 -10.39 -19.93
N VAL A 255 -17.43 -9.93 -18.85
CA VAL A 255 -18.88 -9.86 -18.77
C VAL A 255 -19.25 -8.54 -19.44
N SER A 256 -20.16 -8.64 -20.41
CA SER A 256 -20.77 -7.59 -21.22
C SER A 256 -20.60 -6.17 -20.65
N ARG A 257 -20.11 -5.24 -21.49
CA ARG A 257 -19.80 -3.79 -21.28
C ARG A 257 -20.90 -2.91 -20.63
N ILE A 258 -21.91 -3.48 -20.00
CA ILE A 258 -23.17 -2.85 -19.62
C ILE A 258 -23.02 -1.92 -18.39
N SER A 259 -21.85 -1.83 -17.75
CA SER A 259 -21.66 -0.95 -16.58
C SER A 259 -20.29 -0.27 -16.49
N GLN A 260 -19.68 0.03 -17.64
CA GLN A 260 -18.53 0.94 -17.62
C GLN A 260 -19.01 2.34 -17.25
N SER A 261 -18.38 2.97 -16.26
CA SER A 261 -18.69 4.36 -15.92
C SER A 261 -18.28 5.27 -17.09
N GLU A 262 -19.24 5.85 -17.80
CA GLU A 262 -19.03 6.85 -18.88
C GLU A 262 -18.50 8.20 -18.35
N LEU A 263 -18.07 8.26 -17.09
CA LEU A 263 -17.70 9.48 -16.40
C LEU A 263 -16.42 10.10 -16.98
N VAL A 264 -16.52 11.15 -17.79
CA VAL A 264 -15.32 11.81 -18.32
C VAL A 264 -14.63 12.66 -17.25
N THR A 265 -13.40 12.30 -16.90
CA THR A 265 -12.62 12.98 -15.85
C THR A 265 -11.60 13.97 -16.42
N THR A 266 -11.66 15.20 -15.93
CA THR A 266 -10.84 16.35 -16.34
C THR A 266 -10.30 17.08 -15.12
N LYS A 267 -9.34 18.00 -15.33
CA LYS A 267 -8.82 18.87 -14.25
C LYS A 267 -9.92 19.71 -13.57
N LYS A 268 -11.04 19.98 -14.24
CA LYS A 268 -12.12 20.82 -13.69
C LYS A 268 -13.09 20.06 -12.78
N ASN A 269 -13.28 18.76 -13.02
CA ASN A 269 -14.30 17.94 -12.35
C ASN A 269 -13.72 16.73 -11.59
N TYR A 270 -12.39 16.54 -11.53
CA TYR A 270 -11.78 15.39 -10.87
C TYR A 270 -12.23 15.18 -9.42
N ALA A 271 -12.39 16.25 -8.65
CA ALA A 271 -12.88 16.18 -7.27
C ALA A 271 -14.35 15.73 -7.19
N GLN A 272 -15.20 16.24 -8.08
CA GLN A 272 -16.61 15.86 -8.17
C GLN A 272 -16.75 14.39 -8.60
N ASN A 273 -15.95 13.96 -9.57
CA ASN A 273 -15.91 12.58 -10.04
C ASN A 273 -15.39 11.63 -8.96
N GLY A 274 -14.34 12.03 -8.23
CA GLY A 274 -13.84 11.28 -7.07
C GLY A 274 -14.89 11.13 -5.96
N ASP A 275 -15.62 12.21 -5.66
CA ASP A 275 -16.73 12.17 -4.70
C ASP A 275 -17.85 11.25 -5.18
N PHE A 276 -18.22 11.31 -6.45
CA PHE A 276 -19.18 10.40 -7.06
C PHE A 276 -18.74 8.93 -6.91
N LEU A 277 -17.49 8.60 -7.25
CA LEU A 277 -16.95 7.24 -7.15
C LEU A 277 -16.93 6.72 -5.70
N ARG A 278 -16.61 7.58 -4.73
CA ARG A 278 -16.70 7.23 -3.30
C ARG A 278 -18.14 7.03 -2.83
N LYS A 279 -19.08 7.88 -3.25
CA LYS A 279 -20.51 7.77 -2.92
C LYS A 279 -21.18 6.55 -3.54
N GLN A 280 -20.78 6.17 -4.76
CA GLN A 280 -21.17 4.90 -5.38
C GLN A 280 -20.52 3.70 -4.68
N GLY A 281 -19.55 3.94 -3.80
CA GLY A 281 -18.84 2.90 -3.08
C GLY A 281 -17.78 2.19 -3.91
N VAL A 282 -17.40 2.68 -5.09
CA VAL A 282 -16.33 2.09 -5.91
C VAL A 282 -14.96 2.28 -5.26
N ILE A 283 -14.79 3.39 -4.55
CA ILE A 283 -13.58 3.71 -3.79
C ILE A 283 -13.97 3.76 -2.32
N ARG A 284 -13.30 2.96 -1.50
CA ARG A 284 -13.61 2.79 -0.07
C ARG A 284 -12.38 2.94 0.80
N LYS A 285 -12.62 3.38 2.03
CA LYS A 285 -11.60 3.43 3.06
C LYS A 285 -11.42 2.04 3.65
N VAL A 286 -10.17 1.62 3.79
CA VAL A 286 -9.78 0.40 4.49
C VAL A 286 -8.95 0.74 5.70
N TYR A 287 -9.06 -0.08 6.74
CA TYR A 287 -8.35 0.14 7.98
C TYR A 287 -7.90 -1.17 8.60
N CYS A 288 -6.74 -1.09 9.20
CA CYS A 288 -6.12 -2.13 9.97
C CYS A 288 -6.32 -1.87 11.46
N VAL A 289 -6.81 -2.89 12.19
CA VAL A 289 -7.07 -2.85 13.64
C VAL A 289 -6.28 -3.98 14.30
N PHE A 290 -5.65 -3.70 15.44
CA PHE A 290 -4.87 -4.63 16.26
C PHE A 290 -5.62 -5.07 17.52
#